data_AF-A0ABD6G4L7-F1
#
_entry.id   AF-A0ABD6G4L7-F1
#
_cell.length_a   1.000
_cell.length_b   1.000
_cell.length_c   1.000
_cell.angle_alpha   90.00
_cell.angle_beta   90.00
_cell.angle_gamma   90.00
#
_symmetry.space_group_name_H-M   'P 1'
#
loop_
_entity.id
_entity.type
_entity.pdbx_description
1 polymer ?
#
loop_
_entity_poly.entity_id
_entity_poly.type
_entity_poly.pdbx_seq_one_letter_code
_entity_poly.pdbx_strand_id
1 'polypeptide(L)'
;MDETKKTMNEQKPQPQVLIKHKEVQSVQAFAAMLEKMAQKLKQEGKFTFVQGTEQVEVAPGDPVKVDYKYTVKGDKHEFEIEIEWSPNRASAGKMSIE
;
A
#
# COMPACT_ATOMS: atom_id res chain seq x y z
N MET A 1 -44.73 23.77 3.28
CA MET A 1 -44.80 22.78 4.36
C MET A 1 -44.67 21.42 3.71
N ASP A 2 -43.48 20.98 3.26
CA ASP A 2 -42.22 20.74 4.02
C ASP A 2 -42.40 19.61 5.05
N GLU A 3 -41.48 18.67 5.30
CA GLU A 3 -40.10 18.41 4.82
C GLU A 3 -39.80 16.89 5.03
N THR A 4 -38.80 16.18 4.47
CA THR A 4 -37.68 16.46 3.53
C THR A 4 -37.39 15.17 2.72
N LYS A 5 -36.63 15.24 1.61
CA LYS A 5 -35.84 14.08 1.12
C LYS A 5 -34.53 13.99 1.92
N LYS A 6 -34.24 12.86 2.56
CA LYS A 6 -32.92 12.60 3.16
C LYS A 6 -32.13 11.61 2.32
N THR A 7 -31.57 12.08 1.20
CA THR A 7 -30.58 11.33 0.42
C THR A 7 -29.32 11.13 1.26
N MET A 8 -29.08 9.88 1.65
CA MET A 8 -27.88 9.49 2.37
C MET A 8 -26.70 9.51 1.39
N ASN A 9 -25.83 10.52 1.52
CA ASN A 9 -24.73 10.74 0.60
C ASN A 9 -23.58 9.76 0.93
N GLU A 10 -23.45 8.67 0.17
CA GLU A 10 -22.37 7.69 0.29
C GLU A 10 -21.03 8.31 -0.15
N GLN A 11 -20.43 9.10 0.73
CA GLN A 11 -19.07 9.61 0.53
C GLN A 11 -18.09 8.44 0.54
N LYS A 12 -17.45 8.18 -0.61
CA LYS A 12 -16.37 7.19 -0.71
C LYS A 12 -15.27 7.49 0.32
N PRO A 13 -14.66 6.46 0.95
CA PRO A 13 -13.54 6.65 1.85
C PRO A 13 -12.43 7.49 1.19
N GLN A 14 -11.98 8.54 1.86
CA GLN A 14 -10.86 9.35 1.40
C GLN A 14 -9.55 8.68 1.86
N PRO A 15 -8.49 8.67 1.03
CA PRO A 15 -7.22 8.04 1.38
C PRO A 15 -6.52 8.82 2.50
N GLN A 16 -6.16 8.13 3.58
CA GLN A 16 -5.31 8.67 4.63
C GLN A 16 -3.83 8.42 4.28
N VAL A 17 -3.06 9.48 4.05
CA VAL A 17 -1.62 9.38 3.79
C VAL A 17 -0.88 9.35 5.13
N LEU A 18 -0.38 8.18 5.53
CA LEU A 18 0.35 7.99 6.79
C LEU A 18 1.83 8.41 6.70
N ILE A 19 2.43 8.34 5.50
CA ILE A 19 3.82 8.79 5.24
C ILE A 19 3.87 9.44 3.87
N LYS A 20 4.65 10.52 3.75
CA LYS A 20 5.02 11.11 2.46
C LYS A 20 6.49 11.52 2.47
N HIS A 21 7.34 10.62 1.98
CA HIS A 21 8.79 10.83 1.90
C HIS A 21 9.25 11.00 0.44
N LYS A 22 10.27 11.83 0.21
CA LYS A 22 10.92 11.99 -1.11
C LYS A 22 12.38 12.38 -0.93
N GLU A 23 13.27 11.58 -1.49
CA GLU A 23 14.72 11.78 -1.46
C GLU A 23 15.35 11.52 -2.84
N VAL A 24 16.63 11.84 -2.98
CA VAL A 24 17.48 11.43 -4.11
C VAL A 24 18.57 10.52 -3.55
N GLN A 25 18.66 9.31 -4.05
CA GLN A 25 19.59 8.28 -3.58
C GLN A 25 20.22 7.52 -4.75
N SER A 26 21.30 6.77 -4.49
CA SER A 26 21.89 5.89 -5.49
C SER A 26 21.04 4.63 -5.71
N VAL A 27 21.21 3.99 -6.87
CA VAL A 27 20.54 2.71 -7.19
C VAL A 27 20.88 1.63 -6.16
N GLN A 28 22.11 1.62 -5.64
CA GLN A 28 22.57 0.68 -4.62
C GLN A 28 21.87 0.91 -3.27
N ALA A 29 21.69 2.17 -2.86
CA ALA A 29 20.97 2.50 -1.63
C ALA A 29 19.48 2.10 -1.73
N PHE A 30 18.86 2.39 -2.88
CA PHE A 30 17.47 2.01 -3.16
C PHE A 30 17.28 0.48 -3.15
N ALA A 31 18.18 -0.25 -3.82
CA ALA A 31 18.15 -1.72 -3.84
C ALA A 31 18.30 -2.32 -2.43
N ALA A 32 19.27 -1.84 -1.64
CA ALA A 32 19.44 -2.27 -0.26
C ALA A 32 18.21 -1.98 0.63
N MET A 33 17.47 -0.91 0.34
CA MET A 33 16.22 -0.61 1.04
C MET A 33 15.08 -1.57 0.66
N LEU A 34 14.92 -1.88 -0.64
CA LEU A 34 13.98 -2.90 -1.10
C LEU A 34 14.29 -4.29 -0.51
N GLU A 35 15.57 -4.67 -0.48
CA GLU A 35 16.03 -5.92 0.13
C GLU A 35 15.68 -5.98 1.62
N LYS A 36 15.91 -4.90 2.37
CA LYS A 36 15.57 -4.81 3.80
C LYS A 36 14.07 -4.92 4.05
N MET A 37 13.24 -4.27 3.23
CA MET A 37 11.77 -4.40 3.29
C MET A 37 11.35 -5.85 3.00
N ALA A 38 11.90 -6.46 1.94
CA ALA A 38 11.58 -7.84 1.58
C ALA A 38 12.03 -8.86 2.63
N GLN A 39 13.18 -8.66 3.28
CA GLN A 39 13.64 -9.49 4.40
C GLN A 39 12.67 -9.38 5.59
N LYS A 40 12.28 -8.16 5.97
CA LYS A 40 11.35 -7.91 7.07
C LYS A 40 9.96 -8.48 6.83
N LEU A 41 9.40 -8.31 5.63
CA LEU A 41 8.14 -8.97 5.24
C LEU A 41 8.22 -10.50 5.33
N LYS A 42 9.32 -11.12 4.88
CA LYS A 42 9.50 -12.58 4.95
C LYS A 42 9.68 -13.14 6.36
N GLN A 43 10.28 -12.35 7.27
CA GLN A 43 10.65 -12.81 8.62
C GLN A 43 9.59 -12.45 9.68
N GLU A 44 8.97 -11.28 9.55
CA GLU A 44 8.10 -10.67 10.57
C GLU A 44 6.69 -10.37 10.05
N GLY A 45 6.41 -10.59 8.76
CA GLY A 45 5.15 -10.24 8.10
C GLY A 45 4.93 -8.72 7.92
N LYS A 46 5.88 -7.90 8.34
CA LYS A 46 5.74 -6.44 8.43
C LYS A 46 7.08 -5.72 8.42
N PHE A 47 7.06 -4.42 8.21
CA PHE A 47 8.22 -3.54 8.38
C PHE A 47 7.78 -2.17 8.91
N THR A 48 8.69 -1.47 9.57
CA THR A 48 8.41 -0.15 10.18
C THR A 48 9.26 0.92 9.52
N PHE A 49 8.62 1.94 8.96
CA PHE A 49 9.29 3.18 8.59
C PHE A 49 9.52 4.03 9.84
N VAL A 50 10.69 4.65 9.94
CA VAL A 50 11.07 5.51 11.07
C VAL A 50 11.59 6.84 10.51
N GLN A 51 10.96 7.95 10.89
CA GLN A 51 11.35 9.31 10.48
C GLN A 51 11.43 10.21 11.72
N GLY A 52 12.63 10.37 12.27
CA GLY A 52 12.82 11.07 13.55
C GLY A 52 12.15 10.31 14.70
N THR A 53 11.14 10.93 15.31
CA THR A 53 10.29 10.31 16.35
C THR A 53 9.08 9.58 15.80
N GLU A 54 8.72 9.77 14.53
CA GLU A 54 7.56 9.14 13.90
C GLU A 54 7.89 7.71 13.49
N GLN A 55 6.98 6.78 13.79
CA GLN A 55 7.07 5.38 13.38
C GLN A 55 5.73 4.95 12.78
N VAL A 56 5.79 4.29 11.62
CA VAL A 56 4.59 3.76 10.94
C VAL A 56 4.88 2.33 10.54
N GLU A 57 4.07 1.41 11.05
CA GLU A 57 4.12 -0.01 10.73
C GLU A 57 3.32 -0.29 9.44
N VAL A 58 3.95 -1.03 8.53
CA VAL A 58 3.34 -1.56 7.31
C VAL A 58 3.28 -3.08 7.45
N ALA A 59 2.09 -3.60 7.71
CA ALA A 59 1.80 -5.02 7.89
C ALA A 59 0.75 -5.48 6.87
N PRO A 60 1.17 -5.92 5.67
CA PRO A 60 0.27 -6.48 4.67
C PRO A 60 -0.36 -7.80 5.15
N GLY A 61 -1.64 -8.00 4.82
CA GLY A 61 -2.32 -9.28 5.01
C GLY A 61 -2.31 -10.10 3.73
N ASP A 62 -2.30 -11.43 3.86
CA ASP A 62 -2.35 -12.35 2.72
C ASP A 62 -3.81 -12.58 2.24
N PRO A 63 -4.07 -12.58 0.91
CA PRO A 63 -3.15 -12.27 -0.18
C PRO A 63 -3.07 -10.77 -0.47
N VAL A 64 -1.89 -10.31 -0.91
CA VAL A 64 -1.69 -8.96 -1.46
C VAL A 64 -2.05 -8.89 -2.95
N LYS A 65 -2.57 -7.74 -3.39
CA LYS A 65 -2.63 -7.34 -4.80
C LYS A 65 -1.38 -6.49 -5.09
N VAL A 66 -0.73 -6.73 -6.22
CA VAL A 66 0.49 -6.00 -6.62
C VAL A 66 0.32 -5.50 -8.05
N ASP A 67 0.56 -4.21 -8.26
CA ASP A 67 0.61 -3.58 -9.57
C ASP A 67 2.00 -3.02 -9.84
N TYR A 68 2.46 -3.23 -11.07
CA TYR A 68 3.74 -2.73 -11.56
C TYR A 68 3.48 -1.83 -12.78
N LYS A 69 4.05 -0.63 -12.78
CA LYS A 69 3.87 0.32 -13.87
C LYS A 69 5.19 0.97 -14.25
N TYR A 70 5.54 0.88 -15.53
CA TYR A 70 6.72 1.54 -16.10
C TYR A 70 6.28 2.52 -17.17
N THR A 71 6.75 3.77 -17.10
CA THR A 71 6.43 4.82 -18.07
C THR A 71 7.68 5.58 -18.48
N VAL A 72 7.69 6.06 -19.73
CA VAL A 72 8.76 6.84 -20.33
C VAL A 72 8.16 8.12 -20.91
N LYS A 73 8.75 9.28 -20.61
CA LYS A 73 8.28 10.61 -21.02
C LYS A 73 9.49 11.45 -21.43
N GLY A 74 9.82 11.44 -22.74
CA GLY A 74 11.13 11.89 -23.20
C GLY A 74 12.23 11.06 -22.54
N ASP A 75 13.27 11.71 -22.05
CA ASP A 75 14.39 11.04 -21.35
C ASP A 75 14.07 10.65 -19.89
N LYS A 76 12.87 11.00 -19.37
CA LYS A 76 12.47 10.61 -18.01
C LYS A 76 11.85 9.21 -18.02
N HIS A 77 12.45 8.31 -17.26
CA HIS A 77 11.90 7.00 -16.91
C HIS A 77 11.29 7.02 -15.50
N GLU A 78 10.18 6.32 -15.30
CA GLU A 78 9.44 6.28 -14.04
C GLU A 78 8.87 4.88 -13.82
N PHE A 79 9.26 4.23 -12.71
CA PHE A 79 8.81 2.90 -12.32
C PHE A 79 8.09 2.99 -10.97
N GLU A 80 6.89 2.42 -10.92
CA GLU A 80 6.02 2.38 -9.75
C GLU A 80 5.77 0.92 -9.36
N ILE A 81 5.83 0.64 -8.06
CA ILE A 81 5.38 -0.62 -7.44
C ILE A 81 4.29 -0.22 -6.44
N GLU A 82 3.09 -0.75 -6.60
CA GLU A 82 1.98 -0.57 -5.67
C GLU A 82 1.59 -1.92 -5.07
N ILE A 83 1.38 -1.96 -3.75
CA ILE A 83 0.93 -3.15 -3.03
C ILE A 83 -0.32 -2.76 -2.25
N GLU A 84 -1.45 -3.39 -2.58
CA GLU A 84 -2.74 -3.20 -1.93
C GLU A 84 -3.10 -4.44 -1.11
N TRP A 85 -3.63 -4.24 0.10
CA TRP A 85 -4.19 -5.31 0.93
C TRP A 85 -5.41 -4.81 1.69
N SER A 86 -6.18 -5.75 2.27
CA SER A 86 -7.27 -5.45 3.18
C SER A 86 -7.05 -6.22 4.47
N PRO A 87 -6.92 -5.58 5.65
CA PRO A 87 -6.56 -6.26 6.90
C PRO A 87 -7.56 -7.33 7.34
N ASN A 88 -8.81 -7.25 6.86
CA ASN A 88 -9.91 -8.16 7.22
C ASN A 88 -10.38 -9.06 6.07
N ARG A 89 -9.61 -9.22 4.97
CA ARG A 89 -9.98 -10.19 3.92
C ARG A 89 -9.64 -11.60 4.40
N ALA A 90 -10.55 -12.21 5.16
CA ALA A 90 -10.57 -13.66 5.34
C ALA A 90 -10.50 -14.33 3.95
N SER A 91 -9.73 -15.41 3.83
CA SER A 91 -9.68 -16.19 2.60
C SER A 91 -11.09 -16.64 2.25
N ALA A 92 -11.64 -16.11 1.16
CA ALA A 92 -12.97 -16.47 0.70
C ALA A 92 -13.00 -17.99 0.51
N GLY A 93 -13.77 -18.68 1.35
CA GLY A 93 -13.75 -20.13 1.43
C GLY A 93 -13.98 -20.72 0.04
N LYS A 94 -13.14 -21.68 -0.36
CA LYS A 94 -13.38 -22.44 -1.60
C LYS A 94 -14.75 -23.10 -1.46
N MET A 95 -15.72 -22.65 -2.26
CA MET A 95 -16.96 -23.42 -2.44
C MET A 95 -16.57 -24.82 -2.90
N SER A 96 -16.99 -25.80 -2.12
CA SER A 96 -16.92 -27.22 -2.46
C SER A 96 -18.36 -27.66 -2.71
N ILE A 97 -18.56 -28.48 -3.73
CA ILE A 97 -19.85 -29.10 -4.07
C ILE A 97 -19.64 -30.60 -3.85
N GLU A 98 -20.64 -31.27 -3.26
CA GLU A 98 -20.72 -32.74 -3.20
C GLU A 98 -21.21 -33.32 -4.53
#